data_AF-A0A814MT30-F1
#
_entry.id   AF-A0A814MT30-F1
#
_cell.length_a   1.000
_cell.length_b   1.000
_cell.length_c   1.000
_cell.angle_alpha   90.00
_cell.angle_beta   90.00
_cell.angle_gamma   90.00
#
_symmetry.space_group_name_H-M   'P 1'
#
loop_
_entity.id
_entity.type
_entity.pdbx_description
1 polymer ?
#
loop_
_entity_poly.entity_id
_entity_poly.type
_entity_poly.pdbx_seq_one_letter_code
_entity_poly.pdbx_strand_id
1 'polypeptide(L)'
;MFAGFPRALSDVSISVAEILPNNVLTPFPGGEWNTFNPTTSSANPENRFVNVNAVFTDSHDNLWVVDAGVIGNRTIRNSAKLVKINLQTNTVERVYSVSSLNPPEGFALNDVRIGSRRAFLTESGLGSVVIINLENGQVRRVLHTHSSTKFADPTVVHMEGRVVLDEKGQPKRMPNNNLELTPDEKTLFYKPSFGHN
;
A
#
# COMPACT_ATOMS: atom_id res chain seq x y z
N MET A 1 1.77 -18.16 -6.15
CA MET A 1 1.97 -16.71 -6.43
C MET A 1 0.92 -15.94 -5.64
N PHE A 2 1.16 -14.70 -5.23
CA PHE A 2 0.15 -13.90 -4.52
C PHE A 2 -0.27 -12.68 -5.35
N ALA A 3 -1.52 -12.26 -5.19
CA ALA A 3 -2.05 -11.04 -5.80
C ALA A 3 -2.84 -10.22 -4.79
N GLY A 4 -2.67 -8.90 -4.87
CA GLY A 4 -3.50 -7.91 -4.19
C GLY A 4 -4.53 -7.33 -5.17
N PHE A 5 -5.76 -7.12 -4.70
CA PHE A 5 -6.85 -6.54 -5.48
C PHE A 5 -7.33 -5.25 -4.79
N PRO A 6 -6.96 -4.08 -5.33
CA PRO A 6 -7.33 -2.81 -4.72
C PRO A 6 -8.82 -2.49 -4.92
N ARG A 7 -9.49 -2.07 -3.84
CA ARG A 7 -10.84 -1.48 -3.85
C ARG A 7 -10.79 -0.01 -4.24
N ALA A 8 -10.25 0.29 -5.42
CA ALA A 8 -10.14 1.66 -5.93
C ALA A 8 -11.32 2.06 -6.82
N LEU A 9 -11.79 1.16 -7.68
CA LEU A 9 -12.77 1.46 -8.74
C LEU A 9 -14.03 0.58 -8.72
N SER A 10 -13.99 -0.55 -8.01
CA SER A 10 -15.12 -1.46 -7.84
C SER A 10 -15.02 -2.20 -6.52
N ASP A 11 -16.14 -2.75 -6.04
CA ASP A 11 -16.09 -3.70 -4.94
C ASP A 11 -15.34 -4.97 -5.38
N VAL A 12 -14.58 -5.57 -4.46
CA VAL A 12 -13.82 -6.80 -4.72
C VAL A 12 -14.15 -7.81 -3.63
N SER A 13 -14.47 -9.03 -4.05
CA SER A 13 -14.78 -10.15 -3.16
C SER A 13 -13.54 -10.73 -2.47
N ILE A 14 -12.35 -10.50 -3.03
CA ILE A 14 -11.06 -10.94 -2.51
C ILE A 14 -10.09 -9.77 -2.59
N SER A 15 -9.47 -9.38 -1.47
CA SER A 15 -8.43 -8.36 -1.42
C SER A 15 -7.03 -8.93 -1.57
N VAL A 16 -6.77 -10.13 -1.04
CA VAL A 16 -5.52 -10.87 -1.22
C VAL A 16 -5.86 -12.31 -1.59
N ALA A 17 -5.27 -12.80 -2.68
CA ALA A 17 -5.39 -14.19 -3.08
C ALA A 17 -4.02 -14.86 -3.20
N GLU A 18 -3.98 -16.14 -2.84
CA GLU A 18 -3.02 -17.07 -3.42
C GLU A 18 -3.54 -17.53 -4.77
N ILE A 19 -2.66 -17.51 -5.77
CA ILE A 19 -2.89 -18.03 -7.11
C ILE A 19 -2.23 -19.40 -7.18
N LEU A 20 -3.08 -20.43 -7.17
CA LEU A 20 -2.73 -21.84 -7.26
C LEU A 20 -2.51 -22.26 -8.73
N PRO A 21 -1.95 -23.46 -8.98
CA PRO A 21 -1.94 -24.03 -10.32
C PRO A 21 -3.33 -23.99 -10.96
N ASN A 22 -3.38 -23.79 -12.29
CA ASN A 22 -4.61 -23.61 -13.07
C ASN A 22 -5.37 -22.28 -12.81
N ASN A 23 -4.69 -21.25 -12.31
CA ASN A 23 -5.25 -19.90 -12.08
C ASN A 23 -6.40 -19.85 -11.07
N VAL A 24 -6.47 -20.80 -10.14
CA VAL A 24 -7.46 -20.77 -9.07
C VAL A 24 -7.04 -19.71 -8.04
N LEU A 25 -7.94 -18.76 -7.77
CA LEU A 25 -7.76 -17.74 -6.74
C LEU A 25 -8.35 -18.23 -5.42
N THR A 26 -7.51 -18.32 -4.38
CA THR A 26 -7.94 -18.67 -3.03
C THR A 26 -7.73 -17.48 -2.10
N PRO A 27 -8.77 -16.99 -1.38
CA PRO A 27 -8.60 -15.91 -0.42
C PRO A 27 -7.54 -16.25 0.62
N PHE A 28 -6.53 -15.39 0.73
CA PHE A 28 -5.39 -15.57 1.62
C PHE A 28 -5.33 -14.43 2.64
N PRO A 29 -4.91 -14.67 3.90
CA PRO A 29 -4.53 -15.95 4.52
C PRO A 29 -5.74 -16.82 4.92
N GLY A 30 -6.94 -16.45 4.49
CA GLY A 30 -8.19 -17.06 4.93
C GLY A 30 -8.75 -16.36 6.17
N GLY A 31 -9.56 -17.10 6.94
CA GLY A 31 -10.36 -16.54 8.02
C GLY A 31 -11.21 -15.37 7.53
N GLU A 32 -11.23 -14.31 8.32
CA GLU A 32 -12.07 -13.15 8.05
C GLU A 32 -11.37 -12.03 7.27
N TRP A 33 -10.08 -12.16 6.94
CA TRP A 33 -9.29 -11.02 6.42
C TRP A 33 -9.88 -10.39 5.15
N ASN A 34 -10.50 -11.19 4.28
CA ASN A 34 -11.10 -10.72 3.02
C ASN A 34 -12.57 -10.27 3.16
N THR A 35 -13.16 -10.27 4.36
CA THR A 35 -14.62 -10.07 4.56
C THR A 35 -15.05 -8.61 4.75
N PHE A 36 -14.14 -7.63 4.61
CA PHE A 36 -14.51 -6.22 4.74
C PHE A 36 -15.46 -5.79 3.61
N ASN A 37 -16.58 -5.17 3.98
CA ASN A 37 -17.48 -4.51 3.05
C ASN A 37 -17.63 -3.02 3.44
N PRO A 38 -17.31 -2.08 2.54
CA PRO A 38 -17.32 -0.65 2.86
C PRO A 38 -18.69 -0.02 3.08
N THR A 39 -19.78 -0.75 2.81
CA THR A 39 -21.17 -0.27 2.90
C THR A 39 -21.97 -0.97 3.99
N THR A 40 -21.64 -2.21 4.34
CA THR A 40 -22.42 -3.03 5.28
C THR A 40 -21.62 -3.52 6.48
N SER A 41 -20.28 -3.46 6.43
CA SER A 41 -19.46 -4.07 7.47
C SER A 41 -19.36 -3.17 8.70
N SER A 42 -19.70 -3.72 9.86
CA SER A 42 -19.33 -3.22 11.17
C SER A 42 -17.97 -3.77 11.65
N ALA A 43 -17.26 -4.51 10.80
CA ALA A 43 -16.00 -5.15 11.18
C ALA A 43 -14.90 -4.11 11.46
N ASN A 44 -14.05 -4.41 12.45
CA ASN A 44 -12.89 -3.58 12.75
C ASN A 44 -11.91 -3.58 11.55
N PRO A 45 -11.65 -2.43 10.92
CA PRO A 45 -10.71 -2.31 9.80
C PRO A 45 -9.27 -2.74 10.11
N GLU A 46 -8.87 -2.80 11.38
CA GLU A 46 -7.54 -3.24 11.80
C GLU A 46 -7.32 -4.74 11.53
N ASN A 47 -8.39 -5.54 11.59
CA ASN A 47 -8.35 -7.00 11.46
C ASN A 47 -8.95 -7.48 10.12
N ARG A 48 -8.96 -6.61 9.11
CA ARG A 48 -9.49 -6.88 7.78
C ARG A 48 -8.67 -6.16 6.72
N PHE A 49 -8.67 -6.68 5.50
CA PHE A 49 -8.19 -5.96 4.33
C PHE A 49 -9.26 -5.02 3.81
N VAL A 50 -8.94 -3.72 3.73
CA VAL A 50 -9.83 -2.63 3.32
C VAL A 50 -9.56 -2.24 1.88
N ASN A 51 -8.33 -1.84 1.55
CA ASN A 51 -7.91 -1.56 0.20
C ASN A 51 -6.43 -1.95 0.01
N VAL A 52 -6.19 -3.19 -0.40
CA VAL A 52 -4.83 -3.71 -0.58
C VAL A 52 -4.25 -3.17 -1.88
N ASN A 53 -3.20 -2.37 -1.75
CA ASN A 53 -2.55 -1.73 -2.90
C ASN A 53 -1.30 -2.48 -3.36
N ALA A 54 -0.58 -3.12 -2.44
CA ALA A 54 0.61 -3.91 -2.77
C ALA A 54 0.73 -5.15 -1.88
N VAL A 55 1.38 -6.16 -2.45
CA VAL A 55 1.85 -7.35 -1.75
C VAL A 55 3.32 -7.58 -2.09
N PHE A 56 4.12 -8.02 -1.12
CA PHE A 56 5.55 -8.26 -1.27
C PHE A 56 5.98 -9.49 -0.48
N THR A 57 6.76 -10.38 -1.07
CA THR A 57 7.36 -11.53 -0.36
C THR A 57 8.81 -11.25 -0.03
N ASP A 58 9.22 -11.50 1.21
CA ASP A 58 10.64 -11.40 1.61
C ASP A 58 11.37 -12.74 1.51
N SER A 59 12.68 -12.74 1.79
CA SER A 59 13.54 -13.93 1.78
C SER A 59 13.37 -14.83 3.01
N HIS A 60 12.43 -14.53 3.91
CA HIS A 60 12.17 -15.27 5.15
C HIS A 60 10.77 -15.90 5.14
N ASP A 61 10.23 -16.19 3.95
CA ASP A 61 8.89 -16.74 3.74
C ASP A 61 7.78 -15.93 4.42
N ASN A 62 7.86 -14.59 4.36
CA ASN A 62 6.76 -13.74 4.78
C ASN A 62 6.11 -13.03 3.60
N LEU A 63 4.78 -12.99 3.61
CA LEU A 63 4.00 -12.09 2.78
C LEU A 63 3.69 -10.82 3.56
N TRP A 64 4.02 -9.69 2.94
CA TRP A 64 3.77 -8.36 3.43
C TRP A 64 2.65 -7.74 2.60
N VAL A 65 1.59 -7.28 3.27
CA VAL A 65 0.41 -6.70 2.62
C VAL A 65 0.29 -5.23 3.02
N VAL A 66 0.24 -4.35 2.03
CA VAL A 66 0.05 -2.90 2.21
C VAL A 66 -1.42 -2.57 2.00
N ASP A 67 -2.10 -2.18 3.07
CA ASP A 67 -3.46 -1.64 3.02
C ASP A 67 -3.38 -0.11 2.98
N ALA A 68 -3.90 0.48 1.91
CA ALA A 68 -3.79 1.92 1.63
C ALA A 68 -4.52 2.78 2.67
N GLY A 69 -5.58 2.23 3.25
CA GLY A 69 -6.45 2.88 4.23
C GLY A 69 -7.41 3.94 3.68
N VAL A 70 -7.57 3.95 2.35
CA VAL A 70 -8.52 4.80 1.61
C VAL A 70 -9.31 3.94 0.63
N ILE A 71 -10.58 4.26 0.38
CA ILE A 71 -11.38 3.66 -0.71
C ILE A 71 -11.85 4.80 -1.60
N GLY A 72 -11.42 4.82 -2.86
CA GLY A 72 -11.53 6.00 -3.72
C GLY A 72 -10.86 7.20 -3.05
N ASN A 73 -11.65 8.24 -2.73
CA ASN A 73 -11.18 9.43 -1.99
C ASN A 73 -11.55 9.42 -0.49
N ARG A 74 -12.23 8.36 -0.01
CA ARG A 74 -12.73 8.28 1.37
C ARG A 74 -11.72 7.62 2.28
N THR A 75 -11.20 8.38 3.25
CA THR A 75 -10.33 7.84 4.31
C THR A 75 -11.12 6.88 5.21
N ILE A 76 -10.59 5.67 5.44
CA ILE A 76 -11.16 4.71 6.38
C ILE A 76 -10.30 4.70 7.64
N ARG A 77 -10.86 5.15 8.76
CA ARG A 77 -10.10 5.29 10.01
C ARG A 77 -9.52 3.94 10.47
N ASN A 78 -8.30 3.96 11.00
CA ASN A 78 -7.57 2.79 11.51
C ASN A 78 -7.35 1.65 10.50
N SER A 79 -7.42 1.91 9.20
CA SER A 79 -7.29 0.88 8.18
C SER A 79 -5.95 0.86 7.45
N ALA A 80 -5.24 1.98 7.37
CA ALA A 80 -3.90 2.05 6.79
C ALA A 80 -2.92 1.25 7.65
N LYS A 81 -2.34 0.19 7.08
CA LYS A 81 -1.49 -0.75 7.82
C LYS A 81 -0.59 -1.55 6.90
N LEU A 82 0.50 -2.05 7.48
CA LEU A 82 1.32 -3.11 6.92
C LEU A 82 1.04 -4.41 7.69
N VAL A 83 0.66 -5.48 7.00
CA VAL A 83 0.37 -6.80 7.61
C VAL A 83 1.48 -7.76 7.25
N LYS A 84 2.06 -8.43 8.25
CA LYS A 84 3.04 -9.51 8.09
C LYS A 84 2.36 -10.86 8.26
N ILE A 85 2.47 -11.72 7.25
CA ILE A 85 1.90 -13.07 7.24
C ILE A 85 3.03 -14.07 7.05
N ASN A 86 3.10 -15.06 7.93
CA ASN A 86 4.03 -16.17 7.80
C ASN A 86 3.49 -17.17 6.78
N LEU A 87 4.25 -17.49 5.74
CA LEU A 87 3.83 -18.40 4.67
C LEU A 87 4.01 -19.88 5.03
N GLN A 88 4.76 -20.21 6.07
CA GLN A 88 4.89 -21.59 6.56
C GLN A 88 3.66 -22.00 7.36
N THR A 89 3.07 -21.07 8.12
CA THR A 89 1.89 -21.32 8.95
C THR A 89 0.60 -20.76 8.35
N ASN A 90 0.69 -19.92 7.32
CA ASN A 90 -0.42 -19.15 6.74
C ASN A 90 -1.17 -18.30 7.78
N THR A 91 -0.45 -17.74 8.75
CA THR A 91 -1.04 -16.93 9.83
C THR A 91 -0.51 -15.51 9.82
N VAL A 92 -1.38 -14.54 10.14
CA VAL A 92 -0.95 -13.17 10.40
C VAL A 92 -0.16 -13.12 11.70
N GLU A 93 1.13 -12.78 11.60
CA GLU A 93 2.01 -12.66 12.77
C GLU A 93 1.91 -11.27 13.40
N ARG A 94 1.75 -10.23 12.57
CA ARG A 94 1.76 -8.85 13.05
C ARG A 94 1.03 -7.90 12.12
N VAL A 95 0.35 -6.93 12.73
CA VAL A 95 -0.24 -5.78 12.06
C VAL A 95 0.49 -4.52 12.55
N TYR A 96 1.06 -3.77 11.62
CA TYR A 96 1.68 -2.47 11.89
C TYR A 96 0.73 -1.36 11.44
N SER A 97 -0.04 -0.83 12.38
CA SER A 97 -0.90 0.33 12.15
C SER A 97 -0.06 1.61 12.04
N VAL A 98 -0.47 2.51 11.15
CA VAL A 98 0.13 3.86 11.04
C VAL A 98 -0.71 4.95 11.72
N SER A 99 -1.74 4.58 12.50
CA SER A 99 -2.64 5.53 13.17
C SER A 99 -1.92 6.54 14.08
N SER A 100 -0.76 6.17 14.65
CA SER A 100 0.05 7.07 15.49
C SER A 100 0.57 8.30 14.73
N LEU A 101 0.58 8.26 13.40
CA LEU A 101 0.93 9.42 12.56
C LEU A 101 -0.18 10.47 12.50
N ASN A 102 -1.41 10.16 12.94
CA ASN A 102 -2.62 10.94 12.66
C ASN A 102 -2.69 11.35 11.19
N PRO A 103 -2.76 10.37 10.26
CA PRO A 103 -2.65 10.63 8.83
C PRO A 103 -3.70 11.67 8.39
N PRO A 104 -3.29 12.71 7.65
CA PRO A 104 -4.24 13.69 7.12
C PRO A 104 -5.16 13.06 6.09
N GLU A 105 -6.28 13.74 5.80
CA GLU A 105 -7.19 13.33 4.74
C GLU A 105 -6.47 13.22 3.39
N GLY A 106 -6.75 12.14 2.65
CA GLY A 106 -6.10 11.82 1.39
C GLY A 106 -4.77 11.09 1.52
N PHE A 107 -4.27 10.80 2.73
CA PHE A 107 -3.14 9.89 2.95
C PHE A 107 -3.47 8.49 2.44
N ALA A 108 -2.55 7.89 1.68
CA ALA A 108 -2.71 6.53 1.17
C ALA A 108 -1.35 5.81 1.07
N LEU A 109 -1.21 4.66 1.73
CA LEU A 109 -0.04 3.80 1.54
C LEU A 109 -0.11 3.12 0.16
N ASN A 110 1.06 2.90 -0.45
CA ASN A 110 1.13 2.36 -1.81
C ASN A 110 1.94 1.07 -1.91
N ASP A 111 3.27 1.14 -1.75
CA ASP A 111 4.19 0.01 -1.93
C ASP A 111 5.16 -0.09 -0.75
N VAL A 112 5.90 -1.21 -0.62
CA VAL A 112 6.81 -1.51 0.49
C VAL A 112 8.12 -2.17 0.05
N ARG A 113 9.20 -1.88 0.78
CA ARG A 113 10.41 -2.71 0.85
C ARG A 113 10.76 -2.99 2.30
N ILE A 114 11.18 -4.23 2.55
CA ILE A 114 11.49 -4.75 3.88
C ILE A 114 13.00 -4.87 4.00
N GLY A 115 13.59 -4.13 4.93
CA GLY A 115 14.94 -4.36 5.42
C GLY A 115 14.93 -5.10 6.76
N SER A 116 16.11 -5.39 7.26
CA SER A 116 16.39 -6.17 8.48
C SER A 116 15.61 -5.72 9.71
N ARG A 117 15.49 -4.41 9.93
CA ARG A 117 14.80 -3.81 11.09
C ARG A 117 13.69 -2.82 10.72
N ARG A 118 13.54 -2.50 9.43
CA ARG A 118 12.68 -1.42 8.98
C ARG A 118 11.91 -1.82 7.74
N ALA A 119 10.63 -1.44 7.69
CA ALA A 119 9.90 -1.36 6.45
C ALA A 119 9.88 0.09 5.96
N PHE A 120 10.09 0.27 4.66
CA PHE A 120 9.96 1.54 3.96
C PHE A 120 8.75 1.45 3.06
N LEU A 121 7.85 2.43 3.15
CA LEU A 121 6.63 2.46 2.35
C LEU A 121 6.52 3.78 1.62
N THR A 122 6.03 3.72 0.39
CA THR A 122 5.59 4.92 -0.33
C THR A 122 4.19 5.29 0.10
N GLU A 123 3.95 6.60 0.17
CA GLU A 123 2.65 7.19 0.46
C GLU A 123 2.25 8.04 -0.75
N SER A 124 1.35 7.51 -1.57
CA SER A 124 1.02 8.05 -2.89
C SER A 124 -0.16 9.00 -2.89
N GLY A 125 -0.85 9.17 -1.77
CA GLY A 125 -1.99 10.07 -1.69
C GLY A 125 -1.58 11.54 -1.70
N LEU A 126 -0.66 11.90 -0.81
CA LEU A 126 -0.13 13.25 -0.65
C LEU A 126 1.36 13.35 -0.96
N GLY A 127 2.06 12.23 -1.01
CA GLY A 127 3.50 12.15 -1.26
C GLY A 127 4.31 12.23 0.02
N SER A 128 4.83 11.09 0.46
CA SER A 128 5.84 10.97 1.52
C SER A 128 6.50 9.58 1.50
N VAL A 129 7.46 9.36 2.40
CA VAL A 129 7.94 8.02 2.75
C VAL A 129 7.55 7.73 4.19
N VAL A 130 6.97 6.56 4.43
CA VAL A 130 6.65 6.05 5.76
C VAL A 130 7.67 5.00 6.13
N ILE A 131 8.22 5.09 7.34
CA ILE A 131 9.21 4.15 7.87
C ILE A 131 8.62 3.51 9.12
N ILE A 132 8.59 2.19 9.15
CA ILE A 132 8.13 1.40 10.30
C ILE A 132 9.34 0.67 10.88
N ASN A 133 9.58 0.81 12.18
CA ASN A 133 10.49 -0.06 12.91
C ASN A 133 9.80 -1.41 13.16
N LEU A 134 10.35 -2.50 12.63
CA LEU A 134 9.73 -3.83 12.68
C LEU A 134 9.82 -4.48 14.06
N GLU A 135 10.74 -4.05 14.92
CA GLU A 135 10.92 -4.60 16.26
C GLU A 135 9.83 -4.09 17.23
N ASN A 136 9.61 -2.76 17.24
CA ASN A 136 8.70 -2.12 18.19
C ASN A 136 7.44 -1.53 17.56
N GLY A 137 7.32 -1.51 16.23
CA GLY A 137 6.18 -0.96 15.50
C GLY A 137 6.14 0.57 15.44
N GLN A 138 7.18 1.28 15.87
CA GLN A 138 7.21 2.74 15.79
C GLN A 138 7.19 3.20 14.33
N VAL A 139 6.38 4.21 14.03
CA VAL A 139 6.18 4.72 12.69
C VAL A 139 6.65 6.17 12.58
N ARG A 140 7.27 6.53 11.44
CA ARG A 140 7.66 7.89 11.11
C ARG A 140 7.28 8.23 9.67
N ARG A 141 6.72 9.42 9.45
CA ARG A 141 6.49 10.00 8.12
C ARG A 141 7.59 11.01 7.80
N VAL A 142 8.30 10.84 6.69
CA VAL A 142 9.39 11.73 6.27
C VAL A 142 9.15 12.25 4.86
N LEU A 143 9.85 13.35 4.51
CA LEU A 143 9.83 13.94 3.16
C LEU A 143 8.45 14.40 2.66
N HIS A 144 7.48 14.57 3.57
CA HIS A 144 6.10 14.95 3.24
C HIS A 144 5.94 16.40 2.74
N THR A 145 7.01 17.21 2.80
CA THR A 145 7.07 18.56 2.19
C THR A 145 8.13 18.65 1.09
N HIS A 146 8.91 17.59 0.86
CA HIS A 146 10.05 17.63 -0.06
C HIS A 146 9.58 17.43 -1.50
N SER A 147 10.09 18.23 -2.44
CA SER A 147 9.66 18.20 -3.86
C SER A 147 9.84 16.83 -4.52
N SER A 148 10.86 16.06 -4.13
CA SER A 148 11.10 14.70 -4.65
C SER A 148 9.97 13.71 -4.40
N THR A 149 9.07 13.96 -3.44
CA THR A 149 7.91 13.09 -3.17
C THR A 149 6.63 13.63 -3.79
N LYS A 150 6.67 14.81 -4.40
CA LYS A 150 5.52 15.50 -4.97
C LYS A 150 5.40 15.24 -6.45
N PHE A 151 4.19 15.45 -6.94
CA PHE A 151 3.91 15.44 -8.36
C PHE A 151 4.69 16.57 -9.05
N ALA A 152 5.51 16.17 -10.02
CA ALA A 152 6.54 17.00 -10.62
C ALA A 152 6.04 17.72 -11.88
N ASP A 153 5.35 17.02 -12.79
CA ASP A 153 5.04 17.60 -14.10
C ASP A 153 3.63 17.22 -14.62
N PRO A 154 2.68 18.18 -14.71
CA PRO A 154 1.35 17.95 -15.26
C PRO A 154 1.33 17.66 -16.76
N THR A 155 2.44 17.92 -17.47
CA THR A 155 2.54 17.73 -18.92
C THR A 155 2.95 16.31 -19.32
N VAL A 156 3.36 15.46 -18.36
CA VAL A 156 4.00 14.14 -18.62
C VAL A 156 3.07 12.96 -18.34
N VAL A 157 1.80 13.19 -18.02
CA VAL A 157 0.87 12.10 -17.67
C VAL A 157 0.25 11.47 -18.92
N HIS A 158 1.07 10.88 -19.79
CA HIS A 158 0.58 10.16 -20.97
C HIS A 158 0.57 8.64 -20.74
N MET A 159 -0.55 7.99 -21.03
CA MET A 159 -0.66 6.53 -21.15
C MET A 159 -1.21 6.22 -22.54
N GLU A 160 -0.50 5.38 -23.30
CA GLU A 160 -0.84 5.08 -24.70
C GLU A 160 -1.05 6.35 -25.56
N GLY A 161 -0.23 7.38 -25.33
CA GLY A 161 -0.28 8.66 -26.03
C GLY A 161 -1.37 9.63 -25.56
N ARG A 162 -2.26 9.24 -24.63
CA ARG A 162 -3.34 10.08 -24.11
C ARG A 162 -3.04 10.63 -22.73
N VAL A 163 -3.40 11.88 -22.48
CA VAL A 163 -3.31 12.46 -21.14
C VAL A 163 -4.26 11.71 -20.21
N VAL A 164 -3.76 11.23 -19.08
CA VAL A 164 -4.58 10.62 -18.03
C VAL A 164 -5.13 11.72 -17.15
N LEU A 165 -6.46 11.81 -17.09
CA LEU A 165 -7.17 12.81 -16.30
C LEU A 165 -7.81 12.18 -15.06
N ASP A 166 -7.98 12.98 -14.01
CA ASP A 166 -8.80 12.65 -12.85
C ASP A 166 -10.29 12.87 -13.13
N GLU A 167 -11.15 12.58 -12.13
CA GLU A 167 -12.61 12.74 -12.22
C GLU A 167 -13.05 14.19 -12.48
N LYS A 168 -12.16 15.17 -12.24
CA LYS A 168 -12.39 16.60 -12.47
C LYS A 168 -11.83 17.08 -13.81
N GLY A 169 -11.32 16.17 -14.64
CA GLY A 169 -10.71 16.49 -15.93
C GLY A 169 -9.34 17.15 -15.83
N GLN A 170 -8.68 17.08 -14.67
CA GLN A 170 -7.31 17.60 -14.48
C GLN A 170 -6.28 16.50 -14.70
N PRO A 171 -5.03 16.80 -15.10
CA PRO A 171 -3.97 15.80 -15.17
C PRO A 171 -3.85 15.02 -13.86
N LYS A 172 -3.92 13.69 -13.95
CA LYS A 172 -3.90 12.82 -12.78
C LYS A 172 -2.59 12.97 -12.03
N ARG A 173 -2.67 13.35 -10.76
CA ARG A 173 -1.51 13.49 -9.89
C ARG A 173 -1.24 12.16 -9.20
N MET A 174 -0.04 11.63 -9.40
CA MET A 174 0.46 10.47 -8.67
C MET A 174 1.80 10.84 -8.01
N PRO A 175 1.76 11.33 -6.75
CA PRO A 175 2.93 11.52 -5.89
C PRO A 175 3.76 10.25 -5.70
N ASN A 176 4.66 10.26 -4.71
CA ASN A 176 5.58 9.15 -4.42
C ASN A 176 4.92 7.77 -4.48
N ASN A 177 5.35 6.92 -5.41
CA ASN A 177 4.67 5.67 -5.74
C ASN A 177 5.64 4.49 -5.71
N ASN A 178 6.70 4.54 -6.52
CA ASN A 178 7.67 3.45 -6.60
C ASN A 178 8.77 3.61 -5.56
N LEU A 179 9.29 2.50 -5.06
CA LEU A 179 10.49 2.45 -4.23
C LEU A 179 11.30 1.18 -4.50
N GLU A 180 12.60 1.25 -4.23
CA GLU A 180 13.49 0.09 -4.22
C GLU A 180 14.58 0.28 -3.16
N LEU A 181 14.96 -0.80 -2.47
CA LEU A 181 15.98 -0.78 -1.44
C LEU A 181 17.20 -1.57 -1.93
N THR A 182 18.40 -1.02 -1.78
CA THR A 182 19.62 -1.78 -2.13
C THR A 182 19.76 -3.01 -1.24
N PRO A 183 20.39 -4.10 -1.72
CA PRO A 183 20.58 -5.31 -0.91
C PRO A 183 21.36 -5.09 0.40
N ASP A 184 22.22 -4.08 0.45
CA ASP A 184 22.96 -3.69 1.66
C ASP A 184 22.18 -2.73 2.58
N GLU A 185 20.93 -2.42 2.23
CA GLU A 185 19.98 -1.55 2.94
C GLU A 185 20.46 -0.10 3.14
N LYS A 186 21.53 0.32 2.46
CA LYS A 186 22.11 1.67 2.64
C LYS A 186 21.41 2.74 1.83
N THR A 187 20.80 2.37 0.70
CA THR A 187 20.19 3.32 -0.23
C THR A 187 18.76 2.93 -0.54
N LEU A 188 17.84 3.88 -0.33
CA LEU A 188 16.45 3.78 -0.76
C LEU A 188 16.22 4.68 -1.97
N PHE A 189 15.92 4.07 -3.10
CA PHE A 189 15.41 4.76 -4.29
C PHE A 189 13.90 4.90 -4.18
N TYR A 190 13.36 6.05 -4.57
CA TYR A 190 11.93 6.28 -4.63
C TYR A 190 11.60 7.34 -5.67
N LYS A 191 10.41 7.27 -6.26
CA LYS A 191 9.97 8.29 -7.23
C LYS A 191 8.44 8.41 -7.33
N PRO A 192 7.94 9.60 -7.68
CA PRO A 192 6.59 9.78 -8.24
C PRO A 192 6.44 9.03 -9.58
N SER A 193 5.21 8.64 -9.93
CA SER A 193 4.95 7.94 -11.20
C SER A 193 5.20 8.83 -12.42
N PHE A 194 5.03 10.14 -12.29
CA PHE A 194 5.24 11.14 -13.33
C PHE A 194 6.22 12.22 -12.85
N GLY A 195 7.42 11.77 -12.46
CA GLY A 195 8.51 12.59 -11.92
C GLY A 195 9.28 13.38 -12.97
N HIS A 196 10.05 14.39 -12.54
CA HIS A 196 10.99 15.11 -13.41
C HIS A 196 12.04 14.14 -13.99
N ASN A 197 12.35 14.29 -15.28
CA ASN A 197 13.54 13.69 -15.89
C ASN A 197 14.82 14.27 -15.29
#